data_AF-A0A839AES8-F1
#
_entry.id   AF-A0A839AES8-F1
#
_cell.length_a   1.000
_cell.length_b   1.000
_cell.length_c   1.000
_cell.angle_alpha   90.00
_cell.angle_beta   90.00
_cell.angle_gamma   90.00
#
_symmetry.space_group_name_H-M   'P 1'
#
loop_
_entity.id
_entity.type
_entity.pdbx_description
1 polymer ?
#
loop_
_entity_poly.entity_id
_entity_poly.type
_entity_poly.pdbx_seq_one_letter_code
_entity_poly.pdbx_strand_id
1 'polypeptide(L)'
;MAELSQSEALERAQAAAQSAREAADHAQAAADAAQSYADQIAGGLGDTLADVASAATGGAIDPFVFRLSIFVLAIFVGYYVVWSVTPALHTPLMSVTNAISSVIVVGALLAVGVDLAAGEGTVLARAFGFIALVLASVNIFGGFLVTQRMLAMYKKKQR
;
A
#
# COMPACT_ATOMS: atom_id res chain seq x y z
N MET A 1 24.97 -44.46 -26.56
CA MET A 1 25.45 -43.59 -25.46
C MET A 1 25.01 -42.13 -25.59
N ALA A 2 24.62 -41.61 -26.77
CA ALA A 2 24.13 -40.23 -26.90
C ALA A 2 22.70 -40.00 -26.35
N GLU A 3 21.83 -41.03 -26.36
CA GLU A 3 20.43 -40.87 -25.92
C GLU A 3 20.25 -40.70 -24.40
N LEU A 4 21.16 -41.26 -23.59
CA LEU A 4 21.15 -41.12 -22.12
C LEU A 4 21.41 -39.67 -21.65
N SER A 5 22.17 -38.89 -22.44
CA SER A 5 22.44 -37.47 -22.14
C SER A 5 21.22 -36.58 -22.45
N GLN A 6 20.40 -36.97 -23.41
CA GLN A 6 19.22 -36.20 -23.82
C GLN A 6 18.06 -36.40 -22.83
N SER A 7 17.93 -37.61 -22.26
CA SER A 7 16.97 -37.90 -21.19
C SER A 7 17.28 -37.16 -19.89
N GLU A 8 18.54 -37.10 -19.47
CA GLU A 8 18.93 -36.35 -18.26
C GLU A 8 18.71 -34.83 -18.42
N ALA A 9 18.93 -34.30 -19.63
CA ALA A 9 18.66 -32.89 -19.92
C ALA A 9 17.16 -32.57 -19.90
N LEU A 10 16.32 -33.48 -20.42
CA LEU A 10 14.87 -33.38 -20.37
C LEU A 10 14.34 -33.49 -18.93
N GLU A 11 14.90 -34.40 -18.13
CA GLU A 11 14.51 -34.59 -16.73
C GLU A 11 14.86 -33.37 -15.86
N ARG A 12 16.04 -32.76 -16.07
CA ARG A 12 16.41 -31.50 -15.40
C ARG A 12 15.55 -30.31 -15.83
N ALA A 13 15.16 -30.26 -17.11
CA ALA A 13 14.25 -29.25 -17.62
C ALA A 13 12.84 -29.40 -17.04
N GLN A 14 12.37 -30.65 -16.89
CA GLN A 14 11.09 -30.96 -16.25
C GLN A 14 11.12 -30.64 -14.76
N ALA A 15 12.19 -31.00 -14.04
CA ALA A 15 12.35 -30.67 -12.63
C ALA A 15 12.39 -29.15 -12.38
N ALA A 16 13.08 -28.39 -13.24
CA ALA A 16 13.07 -26.93 -13.17
C ALA A 16 11.67 -26.35 -13.43
N ALA A 17 10.94 -26.88 -14.41
CA ALA A 17 9.57 -26.48 -14.69
C ALA A 17 8.61 -26.82 -13.53
N GLN A 18 8.85 -27.93 -12.82
CA GLN A 18 8.05 -28.36 -11.68
C GLN A 18 8.30 -27.48 -10.45
N SER A 19 9.57 -27.13 -10.18
CA SER A 19 9.90 -26.15 -9.12
C SER A 19 9.33 -24.76 -9.39
N ALA A 20 9.21 -24.36 -10.66
CA ALA A 20 8.62 -23.08 -11.04
C ALA A 20 7.09 -23.09 -10.83
N ARG A 21 6.44 -24.25 -11.03
CA ARG A 21 5.01 -24.43 -10.76
C ARG A 21 4.70 -24.43 -9.26
N GLU A 22 5.48 -25.17 -8.46
CA GLU A 22 5.30 -25.17 -7.00
C GLU A 22 5.52 -23.78 -6.39
N ALA A 23 6.51 -23.03 -6.89
CA ALA A 23 6.71 -21.63 -6.48
C ALA A 23 5.52 -20.73 -6.87
N ALA A 24 4.89 -20.99 -8.02
CA ALA A 24 3.69 -20.28 -8.45
C ALA A 24 2.47 -20.63 -7.58
N ASP A 25 2.31 -21.90 -7.20
CA ASP A 25 1.22 -22.37 -6.34
C ASP A 25 1.33 -21.77 -4.92
N HIS A 26 2.55 -21.72 -4.37
CA HIS A 26 2.81 -21.06 -3.09
C HIS A 26 2.55 -19.55 -3.14
N ALA A 27 2.86 -18.91 -4.26
CA ALA A 27 2.56 -17.49 -4.47
C ALA A 27 1.05 -17.24 -4.61
N GLN A 28 0.31 -18.15 -5.24
CA GLN A 28 -1.15 -18.08 -5.34
C GLN A 28 -1.82 -18.25 -3.98
N ALA A 29 -1.41 -19.22 -3.17
CA ALA A 29 -1.97 -19.42 -1.83
C ALA A 29 -1.75 -18.20 -0.91
N ALA A 30 -0.59 -17.53 -1.04
CA ALA A 30 -0.32 -16.29 -0.33
C ALA A 30 -1.16 -15.10 -0.86
N ALA A 31 -1.43 -15.05 -2.17
CA ALA A 31 -2.26 -14.04 -2.80
C ALA A 31 -3.74 -14.17 -2.39
N ASP A 32 -4.29 -15.38 -2.34
CA ASP A 32 -5.66 -15.64 -1.89
C ASP A 32 -5.89 -15.19 -0.45
N ALA A 33 -4.92 -15.45 0.43
CA ALA A 33 -4.94 -14.96 1.80
C ALA A 33 -4.98 -13.42 1.84
N ALA A 34 -4.11 -12.75 1.07
CA ALA A 34 -4.04 -11.29 1.00
C ALA A 34 -5.32 -10.65 0.44
N GLN A 35 -5.94 -11.26 -0.57
CA GLN A 35 -7.19 -10.81 -1.18
C GLN A 35 -8.34 -10.80 -0.17
N SER A 36 -8.45 -11.83 0.66
CA SER A 36 -9.47 -11.92 1.71
C SER A 36 -9.37 -10.80 2.76
N TYR A 37 -8.17 -10.27 2.98
CA TYR A 37 -7.94 -9.11 3.85
C TYR A 37 -8.29 -7.79 3.13
N ALA A 38 -7.98 -7.68 1.84
CA ALA A 38 -8.32 -6.50 1.04
C ALA A 38 -9.83 -6.34 0.88
N ASP A 39 -10.57 -7.42 0.59
CA ASP A 39 -12.03 -7.42 0.50
C ASP A 39 -12.69 -7.10 1.85
N GLN A 40 -12.10 -7.54 2.97
CA GLN A 40 -12.54 -7.13 4.31
C GLN A 40 -12.37 -5.64 4.57
N ILE A 41 -11.31 -5.01 4.04
CA ILE A 41 -11.04 -3.59 4.21
C ILE A 41 -11.92 -2.75 3.28
N ALA A 42 -12.07 -3.17 2.02
CA ALA A 42 -12.92 -2.51 1.03
C ALA A 42 -14.41 -2.60 1.39
N GLY A 43 -14.89 -3.81 1.73
CA GLY A 43 -16.28 -4.06 2.12
C GLY A 43 -16.61 -3.67 3.56
N GLY A 44 -15.63 -3.40 4.42
CA GLY A 44 -15.85 -3.23 5.86
C GLY A 44 -16.23 -1.82 6.30
N LEU A 45 -15.60 -0.77 5.74
CA LEU A 45 -15.72 0.59 6.27
C LEU A 45 -16.03 1.68 5.23
N GLY A 46 -15.39 1.65 4.06
CA GLY A 46 -15.52 2.73 3.07
C GLY A 46 -16.85 2.67 2.32
N ASP A 47 -17.15 1.50 1.75
CA ASP A 47 -18.38 1.27 1.01
C ASP A 47 -19.60 1.20 1.94
N THR A 48 -19.46 0.65 3.15
CA THR A 48 -20.54 0.66 4.14
C THR A 48 -20.90 2.06 4.63
N LEU A 49 -19.92 2.97 4.83
CA LEU A 49 -20.22 4.36 5.16
C LEU A 49 -20.86 5.11 3.99
N ALA A 50 -20.40 4.85 2.77
CA ALA A 50 -20.99 5.44 1.56
C ALA A 50 -22.42 4.93 1.32
N ASP A 51 -22.66 3.64 1.48
CA ASP A 51 -23.97 3.00 1.31
C ASP A 51 -24.93 3.37 2.44
N VAL A 52 -24.47 3.44 3.69
CA VAL A 52 -25.31 3.91 4.82
C VAL A 52 -25.65 5.38 4.66
N ALA A 53 -24.72 6.22 4.23
CA ALA A 53 -25.01 7.64 3.97
C ALA A 53 -25.94 7.80 2.75
N SER A 54 -25.73 7.01 1.70
CA SER A 54 -26.58 6.99 0.50
C SER A 54 -28.00 6.48 0.81
N ALA A 55 -28.13 5.42 1.60
CA ALA A 55 -29.40 4.90 2.09
C ALA A 55 -30.10 5.88 3.05
N ALA A 56 -29.35 6.55 3.93
CA ALA A 56 -29.89 7.59 4.82
C ALA A 56 -30.33 8.86 4.06
N THR A 57 -29.83 9.07 2.84
CA THR A 57 -30.17 10.23 2.00
C THR A 57 -31.07 9.86 0.81
N GLY A 58 -31.56 8.62 0.74
CA GLY A 58 -32.53 8.15 -0.26
C GLY A 58 -31.96 7.98 -1.68
N GLY A 59 -30.65 7.77 -1.82
CA GLY A 59 -29.97 7.64 -3.12
C GLY A 59 -29.76 8.98 -3.84
N ALA A 60 -29.96 10.12 -3.17
CA ALA A 60 -29.87 11.44 -3.77
C ALA A 60 -28.45 12.00 -3.92
N ILE A 61 -27.45 11.38 -3.27
CA ILE A 61 -26.06 11.89 -3.26
C ILE A 61 -25.17 11.00 -4.14
N ASP A 62 -24.65 11.61 -5.20
CA ASP A 62 -23.69 10.96 -6.09
C ASP A 62 -22.41 10.54 -5.32
N PRO A 63 -21.87 9.31 -5.51
CA PRO A 63 -20.65 8.85 -4.85
C PRO A 63 -19.45 9.80 -5.04
N PHE A 64 -19.38 10.51 -6.17
CA PHE A 64 -18.38 11.56 -6.40
C PHE A 64 -18.58 12.73 -5.43
N VAL A 65 -19.81 13.24 -5.28
CA VAL A 65 -20.13 14.33 -4.35
C VAL A 65 -19.84 13.92 -2.91
N PHE A 66 -20.10 12.66 -2.56
CA PHE A 66 -19.75 12.11 -1.25
C PHE A 66 -18.23 12.11 -1.00
N ARG A 67 -17.45 11.54 -1.92
CA ARG A 67 -15.97 11.52 -1.82
C ARG A 67 -15.38 12.93 -1.84
N LEU A 68 -15.93 13.83 -2.64
CA LEU A 68 -15.54 15.24 -2.71
C LEU A 68 -15.83 15.95 -1.38
N SER A 69 -16.96 15.66 -0.75
CA SER A 69 -17.31 16.21 0.57
C SER A 69 -16.31 15.75 1.64
N ILE A 70 -15.96 14.45 1.67
CA ILE A 70 -14.91 13.93 2.56
C ILE A 70 -13.57 14.64 2.29
N PHE A 71 -13.20 14.81 1.02
CA PHE A 71 -11.96 15.49 0.64
C PHE A 71 -11.92 16.94 1.15
N VAL A 72 -13.00 17.71 0.95
CA VAL A 72 -13.10 19.10 1.42
C VAL A 72 -13.06 19.17 2.95
N LEU A 73 -13.79 18.29 3.65
CA LEU A 73 -13.77 18.21 5.11
C LEU A 73 -12.36 17.86 5.63
N ALA A 74 -11.65 16.95 4.96
CA ALA A 74 -10.27 16.59 5.31
C ALA A 74 -9.30 17.77 5.18
N ILE A 75 -9.49 18.65 4.18
CA ILE A 75 -8.69 19.89 4.05
C ILE A 75 -8.90 20.80 5.27
N PHE A 76 -10.16 21.01 5.68
CA PHE A 76 -10.45 21.82 6.87
C PHE A 76 -9.80 21.24 8.12
N VAL A 77 -9.94 19.92 8.34
CA VAL A 77 -9.29 19.22 9.45
C VAL A 77 -7.77 19.41 9.40
N GLY A 78 -7.15 19.20 8.24
CA GLY A 78 -5.71 19.39 8.05
C GLY A 78 -5.24 20.81 8.40
N TYR A 79 -5.98 21.83 7.96
CA TYR A 79 -5.70 23.22 8.28
C TYR A 79 -5.71 23.47 9.80
N TYR A 80 -6.77 23.06 10.50
CA TYR A 80 -6.88 23.24 11.95
C TYR A 80 -5.81 22.47 12.73
N VAL A 81 -5.48 21.24 12.30
CA VAL A 81 -4.44 20.42 12.93
C VAL A 81 -3.08 21.12 12.85
N VAL A 82 -2.70 21.63 11.68
CA VAL A 82 -1.40 22.31 11.50
C VAL A 82 -1.36 23.66 12.21
N TRP A 83 -2.46 24.41 12.23
CA TRP A 83 -2.51 25.72 12.87
C TRP A 83 -2.45 25.65 14.40
N SER A 84 -2.83 24.52 14.99
CA SER A 84 -2.86 24.29 16.44
C SER A 84 -1.52 23.88 17.07
N VAL A 85 -0.41 23.92 16.34
CA VAL A 85 0.92 23.48 16.84
C VAL A 85 1.75 24.63 17.38
N THR A 86 2.60 24.34 18.37
CA THR A 86 3.51 25.35 18.91
C THR A 86 4.64 25.71 17.92
N PRO A 87 5.08 26.98 17.84
CA PRO A 87 6.06 27.41 16.83
C PRO A 87 7.40 26.65 16.87
N ALA A 88 7.80 26.16 18.04
CA ALA A 88 9.01 25.35 18.20
C ALA A 88 8.95 23.97 17.51
N LEU A 89 7.75 23.53 17.10
CA LEU A 89 7.52 22.23 16.50
C LEU A 89 7.33 22.29 14.97
N HIS A 90 7.41 23.44 14.31
CA HIS A 90 7.26 23.49 12.84
C HIS A 90 8.28 22.63 12.09
N THR A 91 9.53 22.60 12.55
CA THR A 91 10.57 21.76 11.92
C THR A 91 10.33 20.26 12.14
N PRO A 92 10.02 19.79 13.37
CA PRO A 92 9.53 18.42 13.56
C PRO A 92 8.24 18.10 12.78
N LEU A 93 7.30 19.03 12.70
CA LEU A 93 6.03 18.87 11.99
C LEU A 93 6.27 18.65 10.50
N MET A 94 7.20 19.38 9.91
CA MET A 94 7.59 19.21 8.51
C MET A 94 8.14 17.80 8.25
N SER A 95 8.86 17.23 9.22
CA SER A 95 9.35 15.85 9.12
C SER A 95 8.21 14.82 9.26
N VAL A 96 7.24 15.07 10.15
CA VAL A 96 6.05 14.22 10.32
C VAL A 96 5.18 14.23 9.06
N THR A 97 4.93 15.39 8.45
CA THR A 97 4.12 15.47 7.23
C THR A 97 4.78 14.75 6.06
N ASN A 98 6.13 14.71 6.00
CA ASN A 98 6.85 13.88 5.04
C ASN A 98 6.67 12.37 5.28
N ALA A 99 6.56 11.93 6.54
CA ALA A 99 6.23 10.55 6.84
C ALA A 99 4.77 10.21 6.48
N ILE A 100 3.82 11.10 6.80
CA ILE A 100 2.39 10.92 6.50
C ILE A 100 2.10 10.88 4.99
N SER A 101 2.84 11.67 4.18
CA SER A 101 2.68 11.65 2.72
C SER A 101 2.99 10.29 2.09
N SER A 102 3.61 9.38 2.83
CA SER A 102 3.85 7.99 2.41
C SER A 102 2.60 7.10 2.37
N VAL A 103 1.39 7.66 2.55
CA VAL A 103 0.10 6.98 2.29
C VAL A 103 0.03 6.37 0.88
N ILE A 104 0.86 6.86 -0.05
CA ILE A 104 1.07 6.32 -1.40
C ILE A 104 1.41 4.82 -1.39
N VAL A 105 1.96 4.28 -0.28
CA VAL A 105 2.20 2.84 -0.10
C VAL A 105 0.94 1.99 -0.36
N VAL A 106 -0.25 2.49 0.00
CA VAL A 106 -1.52 1.79 -0.26
C VAL A 106 -1.74 1.64 -1.77
N GLY A 107 -1.49 2.70 -2.54
CA GLY A 107 -1.57 2.66 -4.00
C GLY A 107 -0.53 1.75 -4.64
N ALA A 108 0.70 1.73 -4.10
CA ALA A 108 1.75 0.84 -4.57
C ALA A 108 1.41 -0.64 -4.32
N LEU A 109 0.85 -0.96 -3.15
CA LEU A 109 0.38 -2.31 -2.83
C LEU A 109 -0.76 -2.75 -3.75
N LEU A 110 -1.70 -1.86 -4.05
CA LEU A 110 -2.75 -2.14 -5.04
C LEU A 110 -2.16 -2.32 -6.45
N ALA A 111 -1.20 -1.50 -6.88
CA ALA A 111 -0.57 -1.62 -8.20
C ALA A 111 0.22 -2.92 -8.38
N VAL A 112 0.84 -3.44 -7.32
CA VAL A 112 1.50 -4.75 -7.33
C VAL A 112 0.48 -5.91 -7.23
N GLY A 113 -0.62 -5.70 -6.50
CA GLY A 113 -1.60 -6.75 -6.19
C GLY A 113 -2.75 -6.93 -7.20
N VAL A 114 -3.21 -5.88 -7.87
CA VAL A 114 -4.45 -5.87 -8.67
C VAL A 114 -4.34 -6.67 -9.98
N ASP A 115 -3.15 -6.76 -10.57
CA ASP A 115 -2.96 -7.42 -11.88
C ASP A 115 -2.74 -8.95 -11.79
N LEU A 116 -2.94 -9.58 -10.62
CA LEU A 116 -2.99 -11.06 -10.55
C LEU A 116 -4.39 -11.62 -10.83
N ALA A 117 -5.44 -10.79 -10.74
CA ALA A 117 -6.84 -11.20 -10.94
C ALA A 117 -7.35 -11.03 -12.38
N ALA A 118 -6.73 -10.14 -13.18
CA ALA A 118 -7.06 -9.95 -14.59
C ALA A 118 -5.81 -10.27 -15.43
N GLY A 119 -5.94 -11.24 -16.32
CA GLY A 119 -4.84 -11.74 -17.16
C GLY A 119 -4.06 -10.63 -17.89
N GLU A 120 -2.78 -10.90 -18.14
CA GLU A 120 -1.87 -10.11 -18.99
C GLU A 120 -1.75 -8.61 -18.66
N GLY A 121 -2.07 -8.21 -17.43
CA GLY A 121 -1.74 -6.91 -16.86
C GLY A 121 -0.23 -6.67 -16.85
N THR A 122 0.23 -5.97 -17.88
CA THR A 122 1.60 -5.66 -18.30
C THR A 122 2.64 -5.77 -17.18
N VAL A 123 3.65 -6.64 -17.33
CA VAL A 123 4.82 -6.78 -16.43
C VAL A 123 5.41 -5.41 -15.97
N LEU A 124 5.27 -4.38 -16.80
CA LEU A 124 5.60 -3.00 -16.48
C LEU A 124 4.83 -2.42 -15.28
N ALA A 125 3.52 -2.63 -15.17
CA ALA A 125 2.72 -2.14 -14.04
C ALA A 125 3.22 -2.73 -12.72
N ARG A 126 3.55 -4.02 -12.70
CA ARG A 126 4.15 -4.70 -11.54
C ARG A 126 5.55 -4.20 -11.24
N ALA A 127 6.38 -4.00 -12.26
CA ALA A 127 7.72 -3.44 -12.08
C ALA A 127 7.67 -2.03 -11.48
N PHE A 128 6.80 -1.16 -12.01
CA PHE A 128 6.60 0.19 -11.48
C PHE A 128 5.96 0.19 -10.09
N GLY A 129 4.99 -0.70 -9.83
CA GLY A 129 4.39 -0.88 -8.51
C GLY A 129 5.42 -1.35 -7.48
N PHE A 130 6.30 -2.28 -7.84
CA PHE A 130 7.38 -2.75 -6.97
C PHE A 130 8.39 -1.64 -6.67
N ILE A 131 8.80 -0.88 -7.68
CA ILE A 131 9.67 0.30 -7.49
C ILE A 131 8.97 1.32 -6.59
N ALA A 132 7.70 1.61 -6.82
CA ALA A 132 6.91 2.52 -5.99
C ALA A 132 6.83 2.04 -4.53
N LEU A 133 6.68 0.74 -4.31
CA LEU A 133 6.64 0.14 -2.98
C LEU A 133 7.97 0.29 -2.23
N VAL A 134 9.09 0.05 -2.92
CA VAL A 134 10.44 0.24 -2.36
C VAL A 134 10.67 1.71 -2.01
N LEU A 135 10.35 2.62 -2.93
CA LEU A 135 10.50 4.07 -2.70
C LEU A 135 9.59 4.58 -1.56
N ALA A 136 8.35 4.09 -1.50
CA ALA A 136 7.43 4.41 -0.41
C ALA A 136 7.97 3.91 0.94
N SER A 137 8.52 2.69 0.97
CA SER A 137 9.13 2.13 2.18
C SER A 137 10.29 2.97 2.69
N VAL A 138 11.19 3.43 1.80
CA VAL A 138 12.29 4.33 2.17
C VAL A 138 11.75 5.64 2.76
N ASN A 139 10.69 6.22 2.20
CA ASN A 139 10.09 7.45 2.72
C ASN A 139 9.45 7.25 4.11
N ILE A 140 8.76 6.11 4.34
CA ILE A 140 8.21 5.74 5.65
C ILE A 140 9.34 5.65 6.67
N PHE A 141 10.31 4.75 6.46
CA PHE A 141 11.35 4.49 7.45
C PHE A 141 12.28 5.70 7.64
N GLY A 142 12.66 6.37 6.55
CA GLY A 142 13.48 7.58 6.60
C GLY A 142 12.78 8.73 7.31
N GLY A 143 11.51 8.99 6.96
CA GLY A 143 10.70 10.04 7.56
C GLY A 143 10.51 9.84 9.07
N PHE A 144 10.17 8.63 9.51
CA PHE A 144 9.97 8.36 10.93
C PHE A 144 11.29 8.36 11.74
N LEU A 145 12.39 7.84 11.19
CA LEU A 145 13.69 7.80 11.88
C LEU A 145 14.26 9.21 12.08
N VAL A 146 14.17 10.08 11.07
CA VAL A 146 14.60 11.49 11.18
C VAL A 146 13.71 12.24 12.16
N THR A 147 12.40 12.05 12.11
CA THR A 147 11.45 12.67 13.04
C THR A 147 11.75 12.27 14.49
N GLN A 148 12.00 10.99 14.75
CA GLN A 148 12.34 10.52 16.10
C GLN A 148 13.64 11.14 16.60
N ARG A 149 14.67 11.25 15.75
CA ARG A 149 15.92 11.94 16.09
C ARG A 149 15.69 13.42 16.38
N MET A 150 14.84 14.10 15.61
CA MET A 150 14.49 15.50 15.84
C MET A 150 13.75 15.70 17.16
N LEU A 151 12.76 14.86 17.46
CA LEU A 151 11.99 14.92 18.71
C LEU A 151 12.80 14.49 19.93
N ALA A 152 13.76 13.57 19.77
CA ALA A 152 14.66 13.16 20.85
C ALA A 152 15.53 14.31 21.37
N MET A 153 15.85 15.31 20.53
CA MET A 153 16.60 16.50 20.93
C MET A 153 15.80 17.45 21.84
N TYR A 154 14.47 17.32 21.88
CA TYR A 154 13.60 18.11 22.77
C TYR A 154 13.28 17.39 24.10
N LYS A 155 13.68 16.12 24.27
CA LYS A 155 13.57 15.44 25.56
C LYS A 155 14.65 15.96 26.50
N LYS A 156 14.26 16.53 27.64
CA LYS A 156 15.22 16.85 28.72
C LYS A 156 15.95 15.57 29.11
N LYS A 157 17.29 15.62 29.10
CA LYS A 157 18.15 14.59 29.69
C LYS A 157 17.64 14.32 31.11
N GLN A 158 17.12 13.12 31.37
CA GLN A 158 16.88 12.71 32.75
C GLN A 158 18.22 12.83 33.48
N ARG A 159 18.25 13.70 34.48
CA ARG A 159 19.36 13.79 35.43
C ARG A 159 19.29 12.61 36.37
#